data_AF-A0A6J7ZG18-F1
#
_entry.id   AF-A0A6J7ZG18-F1
#
_cell.length_a   1.000
_cell.length_b   1.000
_cell.length_c   1.000
_cell.angle_alpha   90.00
_cell.angle_beta   90.00
_cell.angle_gamma   90.00
#
_symmetry.space_group_name_H-M   'P 1'
#
loop_
_entity.id
_entity.type
_entity.pdbx_description
1 polymer ?
#
loop_
_entity_poly.entity_id
_entity_poly.type
_entity_poly.pdbx_seq_one_letter_code
_entity_poly.pdbx_strand_id
1 'polypeptide(L)' 'MTISWTPVEQATEYDVIILRDDNVQVLHQKVNTTSLKYTLQNVDIFHKLTATIYAYAEGYLPSPELSQTYHCGNSLG' A
#
# COMPACT_ATOMS: atom_id res chain seq x y z
N MET A 1 9.12 -7.49 -0.43
CA MET A 1 7.67 -7.75 -0.56
C MET A 1 7.13 -6.89 -1.70
N THR A 2 6.23 -7.41 -2.53
CA THR A 2 5.60 -6.63 -3.60
C THR A 2 4.15 -6.36 -3.26
N ILE A 3 3.75 -5.10 -3.35
CA ILE A 3 2.37 -4.64 -3.20
C ILE A 3 1.91 -4.18 -4.58
N SER A 4 0.73 -4.61 -4.99
CA SER A 4 0.12 -4.23 -6.26
C SER A 4 -1.35 -3.93 -6.06
N TRP A 5 -1.87 -2.94 -6.79
CA TRP A 5 -3.27 -2.56 -6.72
C TRP A 5 -3.85 -2.42 -8.13
N THR A 6 -5.17 -2.58 -8.21
CA THR A 6 -5.92 -2.39 -9.45
C THR A 6 -6.06 -0.90 -9.72
N PRO A 7 -5.91 -0.45 -10.97
CA PRO A 7 -6.15 0.95 -11.33
C PRO A 7 -7.60 1.33 -11.04
N VAL A 8 -7.79 2.51 -10.46
CA VAL A 8 -9.09 3.14 -10.22
C VAL A 8 -9.39 4.13 -11.34
N GLU A 9 -10.57 4.04 -11.93
CA GLU A 9 -11.01 4.95 -12.98
C GLU A 9 -11.02 6.40 -12.46
N GLN A 10 -10.59 7.35 -13.30
CA GLN A 10 -10.50 8.78 -12.96
C GLN A 10 -9.50 9.14 -11.84
N ALA A 11 -8.74 8.17 -11.32
CA ALA A 11 -7.65 8.49 -10.40
C ALA A 11 -6.62 9.39 -11.11
N THR A 12 -6.12 10.38 -10.39
CA THR A 12 -5.05 11.31 -10.79
C THR A 12 -3.77 11.11 -9.97
N GLU A 13 -3.88 10.48 -8.80
CA GLU A 13 -2.77 10.13 -7.92
C GLU A 13 -3.17 8.96 -7.01
N TYR A 14 -2.19 8.16 -6.57
CA TYR A 14 -2.35 7.23 -5.45
C TYR A 14 -1.49 7.67 -4.27
N ASP A 15 -2.03 7.56 -3.05
CA ASP A 15 -1.25 7.66 -1.82
C ASP A 15 -1.12 6.27 -1.20
N VAL A 16 0.13 5.81 -1.07
CA VAL A 16 0.46 4.47 -0.59
C VAL A 16 1.03 4.60 0.81
N ILE A 17 0.32 4.02 1.78
CA ILE A 17 0.70 4.03 3.19
C ILE A 17 0.94 2.58 3.62
N ILE A 18 2.09 2.32 4.24
CA ILE A 18 2.41 1.01 4.79
C ILE A 18 2.77 1.18 6.25
N LEU A 19 1.97 0.54 7.10
CA LEU A 19 2.16 0.50 8.53
C LEU A 19 2.56 -0.89 8.95
N ARG A 20 3.41 -0.95 9.97
CA ARG A 20 3.68 -2.17 10.72
C ARG A 20 2.65 -2.33 11.85
N ASP A 21 2.48 -3.53 12.35
CA ASP A 21 1.57 -3.85 13.47
C ASP A 21 1.90 -3.16 14.80
N ASP A 22 3.13 -2.65 14.98
CA ASP A 22 3.52 -1.76 16.09
C ASP A 22 3.21 -0.26 15.82
N ASN A 23 2.47 0.03 14.74
CA ASN A 23 2.14 1.37 14.22
C ASN A 23 3.34 2.18 13.69
N VAL A 24 4.49 1.55 13.44
CA VAL A 24 5.60 2.21 12.75
C VAL A 24 5.25 2.38 11.27
N GLN A 25 5.31 3.63 10.79
CA GLN A 25 5.15 3.93 9.36
C GLN A 25 6.41 3.52 8.60
N VAL A 26 6.26 2.51 7.74
CA VAL A 26 7.33 1.99 6.88
C VAL A 26 7.41 2.76 5.58
N LEU A 27 6.26 3.17 5.04
CA LEU A 27 6.16 3.94 3.81
C LEU A 27 4.98 4.90 3.89
N HIS A 28 5.18 6.11 3.36
CA HIS A 28 4.10 7.00 2.97
C HIS A 28 4.56 7.74 1.72
N GLN A 29 3.96 7.41 0.58
CA GLN A 29 4.38 7.95 -0.70
C GLN A 29 3.21 8.14 -1.65
N LYS A 30 3.14 9.34 -2.22
CA LYS A 30 2.31 9.65 -3.37
C LYS A 30 2.97 9.21 -4.66
N VAL A 31 2.21 8.54 -5.53
CA VAL A 31 2.66 8.03 -6.82
C VAL A 31 1.64 8.37 -7.91
N ASN A 32 2.13 8.49 -9.14
CA ASN A 32 1.26 8.74 -10.29
C ASN A 32 0.36 7.53 -10.61
N THR A 33 -0.62 7.75 -11.48
CA THR A 33 -1.66 6.76 -11.82
C THR A 33 -1.12 5.54 -12.57
N THR A 34 0.04 5.67 -13.21
CA THR A 34 0.71 4.56 -13.91
C THR A 34 1.47 3.63 -12.96
N SER A 35 1.71 4.07 -11.73
CA SER A 35 2.34 3.27 -10.69
C SER A 35 1.28 2.41 -10.03
N LEU A 36 1.24 1.12 -10.38
CA LEU A 36 0.29 0.12 -9.86
C LEU A 36 0.96 -0.96 -9.01
N LYS A 37 2.25 -0.77 -8.74
CA LYS A 37 3.07 -1.69 -7.96
C LYS A 37 4.14 -0.94 -7.19
N TYR A 38 4.44 -1.43 -5.99
CA TYR A 38 5.54 -0.98 -5.16
C TYR A 38 6.30 -2.17 -4.58
N THR A 39 7.63 -2.13 -4.66
CA THR A 39 8.49 -3.19 -4.12
C THR A 39 9.22 -2.66 -2.88
N LEU A 40 8.85 -3.18 -1.71
CA LEU A 40 9.59 -2.95 -0.48
C LEU A 40 10.83 -3.84 -0.43
N GLN A 41 11.99 -3.22 -0.25
CA GLN A 41 13.26 -3.87 0.07
C GLN A 41 13.47 -3.90 1.59
N ASN A 42 14.21 -4.90 2.09
CA ASN A 42 14.55 -5.04 3.51
C ASN A 42 13.34 -5.04 4.45
N VAL A 43 12.26 -5.72 4.05
CA VAL A 43 11.07 -5.87 4.88
C VAL A 43 11.41 -6.70 6.11
N ASP A 44 11.05 -6.16 7.27
CA ASP A 44 11.11 -6.90 8.52
C ASP A 44 10.11 -8.05 8.50
N ILE A 45 10.62 -9.28 8.55
CA ILE A 45 9.84 -10.51 8.47
C ILE A 45 9.21 -10.93 9.80
N PHE A 46 9.49 -10.21 10.89
CA PHE A 46 8.94 -10.52 12.21
C PHE A 46 7.66 -9.75 12.51
N HIS A 47 7.27 -8.83 11.62
CA HIS A 47 6.13 -7.97 11.83
C HIS A 47 5.14 -8.07 10.68
N LYS A 48 3.86 -7.89 11.00
CA LYS A 48 2.81 -7.77 9.98
C LYS A 48 2.85 -6.38 9.38
N LEU A 49 2.56 -6.31 8.08
CA LEU A 49 2.42 -5.04 7.38
C LEU A 49 0.99 -4.88 6.87
N THR A 50 0.44 -3.69 7.07
CA THR A 50 -0.82 -3.25 6.50
C THR A 50 -0.53 -2.22 5.43
N ALA A 51 -0.87 -2.53 4.18
CA ALA A 51 -0.80 -1.57 3.10
C ALA A 51 -2.19 -0.98 2.84
N THR A 52 -2.27 0.35 2.81
CA THR A 52 -3.48 1.11 2.50
C THR A 52 -3.17 1.99 1.30
N ILE A 53 -4.00 1.89 0.25
CA ILE A 53 -3.83 2.65 -0.98
C ILE A 53 -5.08 3.52 -1.15
N TYR A 54 -4.86 4.83 -1.19
CA TYR A 54 -5.89 5.81 -1.51
C TYR A 54 -5.78 6.22 -2.96
N ALA A 55 -6.89 6.23 -3.68
CA ALA A 55 -6.98 6.83 -5.01
C ALA A 55 -7.59 8.23 -4.89
N TYR A 56 -6.89 9.23 -5.41
CA TYR A 56 -7.39 10.60 -5.52
C TYR A 56 -7.85 10.83 -6.94
N ALA A 57 -9.00 11.48 -7.13
CA ALA A 57 -9.52 11.89 -8.42
C ALA A 57 -9.83 13.40 -8.38
N GLU A 58 -9.65 14.10 -9.49
CA GLU A 58 -9.99 15.53 -9.56
C GLU A 58 -11.49 15.73 -9.27
N GLY A 59 -11.80 16.57 -8.28
CA GLY A 59 -13.17 16.90 -7.89
C GLY A 59 -13.87 15.90 -6.96
N TYR A 60 -13.20 14.82 -6.54
CA TYR A 60 -13.73 13.84 -5.58
C TYR A 60 -12.85 13.73 -4.33
N LEU A 61 -13.49 13.62 -3.16
CA LEU A 61 -12.80 13.17 -1.93
C LEU A 61 -12.22 11.76 -2.17
N PRO A 62 -11.05 11.42 -1.60
CA PRO A 62 -10.42 10.12 -1.82
C PRO A 62 -11.43 9.00 -1.56
N SER A 63 -11.68 8.17 -2.58
CA SER A 63 -12.56 7.01 -2.44
C SER A 63 -11.81 5.94 -1.64
N PRO A 64 -12.33 5.49 -0.48
CA PRO A 64 -11.67 4.45 0.31
C PRO A 64 -12.02 3.08 -0.27
N GLU A 65 -11.22 2.02 -0.15
CA GLU A 65 -9.84 1.83 0.30
C GLU A 65 -9.60 0.35 -0.03
N LEU A 66 -8.60 0.01 -0.85
CA LEU A 66 -8.15 -1.37 -0.89
C LEU A 66 -7.14 -1.54 0.24
N SER A 67 -7.64 -1.92 1.43
CA SER A 67 -6.79 -2.30 2.56
C SER A 67 -6.40 -3.76 2.42
N GLN A 68 -5.11 -4.05 2.26
CA GLN A 68 -4.60 -5.40 2.15
C GLN A 68 -3.51 -5.64 3.20
N THR A 69 -3.76 -6.62 4.07
CA THR A 69 -2.80 -7.06 5.08
C THR A 69 -1.87 -8.10 4.48
N TYR A 70 -0.57 -7.87 4.60
CA TYR A 70 0.46 -8.81 4.17
C TYR A 70 1.16 -9.37 5.40
N HIS A 71 1.19 -10.70 5.48
CA HIS A 71 1.98 -11.41 6.49
C HIS A 71 3.35 -11.73 5.90
N CYS A 72 4.37 -11.00 6.33
CA CYS A 72 5.75 -11.43 6.13
C CYS A 72 6.07 -12.41 7.25
N GLY A 73 6.32 -13.67 6.90
CA GLY A 73 6.64 -14.72 7.86
C GLY A 73 6.60 -16.07 7.18
N ASN A 74 7.69 -16.83 7.29
CA ASN A 74 7.78 -18.19 6.81
C ASN A 74 6.55 -18.98 7.28
N SER A 75 5.85 -19.62 6.35
CA SER A 75 5.14 -20.85 6.66
C SER A 75 6.20 -21.87 7.07
N LEU A 76 6.57 -21.91 8.35
CA LEU A 76 7.21 -23.08 8.92
C LEU A 76 6.14 -24.17 8.98
N GLY A 77 6.00 -24.89 7.87
CA GLY A 77 5.42 -26.22 7.81
C GLY A 77 6.54 -27.25 7.78
#